data_AF-A0A7Z0IJD3-F1
#
_entry.id   AF-A0A7Z0IJD3-F1
#
_cell.length_a   1.000
_cell.length_b   1.000
_cell.length_c   1.000
_cell.angle_alpha   90.00
_cell.angle_beta   90.00
_cell.angle_gamma   90.00
#
_symmetry.space_group_name_H-M   'P 1'
#
loop_
_entity.id
_entity.type
_entity.pdbx_description
1 polymer ?
#
loop_
_entity_poly.entity_id
_entity_poly.type
_entity_poly.pdbx_seq_one_letter_code
_entity_poly.pdbx_strand_id
1 'polypeptide(L)'
;TVALEKKRQEGIEAERRARAERIAKAKAVAAAQKAAREKVAREQAAREKAAREKAAREEAAHERAQQRAAAKRKAARDHSSSSHRSHSSRTHHSSPDPAPERTHTVSHTVSHSAPVSHSSSGASQAMSFARSKVGTWYLWGGTGPRYDCSGLTQAAWASAGVTIPRTSGAQYVGLSRVPLSSMRPGDLIFYSSNGYSSGIHHVTMYLGGGMMVEAPHTGAQVRVVSVRYSGGIMPYVARP
;
A
#
# COMPACT_ATOMS: atom_id res chain seq x y z
N THR A 1 -36.99 36.22 -61.82
CA THR A 1 -36.18 37.38 -62.25
C THR A 1 -34.79 37.27 -61.66
N VAL A 2 -33.76 37.82 -62.33
CA VAL A 2 -32.36 37.78 -61.87
C VAL A 2 -32.19 38.30 -60.43
N ALA A 3 -33.00 39.30 -60.04
CA ALA A 3 -33.00 39.86 -58.69
C ALA A 3 -33.40 38.86 -57.59
N LEU A 4 -34.35 37.96 -57.86
CA LEU A 4 -34.81 36.96 -56.87
C LEU A 4 -33.71 35.91 -56.61
N GLU A 5 -32.98 35.52 -57.65
CA GLU A 5 -31.92 34.52 -57.55
C GLU A 5 -30.69 35.06 -56.81
N LYS A 6 -30.33 36.32 -57.04
CA LYS A 6 -29.29 37.01 -56.28
C LYS A 6 -29.61 37.05 -54.78
N LYS A 7 -30.85 37.40 -54.40
CA LYS A 7 -31.30 37.42 -53.00
C LYS A 7 -31.26 36.04 -52.33
N ARG A 8 -31.59 34.97 -53.08
CA ARG A 8 -31.47 33.58 -52.59
C ARG A 8 -30.02 33.21 -52.31
N GLN A 9 -29.11 33.56 -53.21
CA GLN A 9 -27.68 33.26 -53.06
C GLN A 9 -27.06 33.99 -51.86
N GLU A 10 -27.38 35.28 -51.69
CA GLU A 10 -26.96 36.07 -50.52
C GLU A 10 -27.45 35.46 -49.20
N GLY A 11 -28.70 34.95 -49.17
CA GLY A 11 -29.24 34.26 -47.99
C GLY A 11 -28.50 32.98 -47.63
N ILE A 12 -28.17 32.14 -48.63
CA ILE A 12 -27.41 30.90 -48.43
C ILE A 12 -25.99 31.20 -47.93
N GLU A 13 -25.35 32.25 -48.46
CA GLU A 13 -24.01 32.66 -48.03
C GLU A 13 -24.02 33.24 -46.62
N ALA A 14 -25.02 34.03 -46.25
CA ALA A 14 -25.21 34.52 -44.89
C ALA A 14 -25.41 33.36 -43.90
N GLU A 15 -26.22 32.35 -44.25
CA GLU A 15 -26.42 31.17 -43.42
C GLU A 15 -25.14 30.34 -43.27
N ARG A 16 -24.38 30.15 -44.36
CA ARG A 16 -23.07 29.48 -44.33
C ARG A 16 -22.08 30.20 -43.42
N ARG A 17 -21.99 31.52 -43.49
CA ARG A 17 -21.14 32.33 -42.60
C ARG A 17 -21.57 32.19 -41.15
N ALA A 18 -22.87 32.35 -40.85
CA ALA A 18 -23.40 32.19 -39.50
C ALA A 18 -23.18 30.77 -38.94
N ARG A 19 -23.27 29.74 -39.77
CA ARG A 19 -22.95 28.35 -39.38
C ARG A 19 -21.45 28.16 -39.12
N ALA A 20 -20.59 28.71 -39.98
CA ALA A 20 -19.14 28.65 -39.79
C ALA A 20 -18.71 29.36 -38.50
N GLU A 21 -19.26 30.53 -38.20
CA GLU A 21 -19.01 31.26 -36.96
C GLU A 21 -19.49 30.48 -35.72
N ARG A 22 -20.68 29.86 -35.78
CA ARG A 22 -21.17 29.01 -34.68
C ARG A 22 -20.25 27.82 -34.42
N ILE A 23 -19.76 27.16 -35.47
CA ILE A 23 -18.79 26.06 -35.35
C ILE A 23 -17.46 26.55 -34.78
N ALA A 24 -16.95 27.69 -35.24
CA ALA A 24 -15.72 28.29 -34.74
C ALA A 24 -15.83 28.63 -33.25
N LYS A 25 -16.93 29.26 -32.83
CA LYS A 25 -17.23 29.56 -31.41
C LYS A 25 -17.33 28.27 -30.58
N ALA A 26 -18.04 27.25 -31.07
CA ALA A 26 -18.16 25.97 -30.37
C ALA A 26 -16.80 25.27 -30.19
N LYS A 27 -15.95 25.27 -31.23
CA LYS A 27 -14.58 24.74 -31.15
C LYS A 27 -13.73 25.51 -30.14
N ALA A 28 -13.84 26.84 -30.11
CA ALA A 28 -13.11 27.67 -29.14
C ALA A 28 -13.53 27.36 -27.69
N VAL A 29 -14.84 27.21 -27.45
CA VAL A 29 -15.37 26.81 -26.12
C VAL A 29 -14.89 25.42 -25.73
N ALA A 30 -14.94 24.45 -26.65
CA ALA A 30 -14.47 23.08 -26.37
C ALA A 30 -12.96 23.04 -26.06
N ALA A 31 -12.15 23.81 -26.80
CA ALA A 31 -10.72 23.93 -26.54
C ALA A 31 -10.45 24.58 -25.17
N ALA A 32 -11.16 25.65 -24.83
CA ALA A 32 -11.05 26.30 -23.52
C ALA A 32 -11.45 25.36 -22.37
N GLN A 33 -12.55 24.59 -22.53
CA GLN A 33 -12.97 23.59 -21.55
C GLN A 33 -11.94 22.46 -21.39
N LYS A 34 -11.33 21.98 -22.48
CA LYS A 34 -10.25 20.98 -22.43
C LYS A 34 -9.04 21.51 -21.67
N ALA A 35 -8.59 22.73 -21.99
CA ALA A 35 -7.48 23.37 -21.30
C ALA A 35 -7.76 23.59 -19.80
N ALA A 36 -8.98 23.97 -19.44
CA ALA A 36 -9.40 24.11 -18.05
C ALA A 36 -9.36 22.77 -17.30
N ARG A 37 -9.88 21.69 -17.89
CA ARG A 37 -9.83 20.33 -17.31
C ARG A 37 -8.40 19.85 -17.11
N GLU A 38 -7.52 20.08 -18.08
CA GLU A 38 -6.10 19.74 -17.98
C GLU A 38 -5.39 20.53 -16.88
N LYS A 39 -5.69 21.83 -16.73
CA LYS A 39 -5.15 22.65 -15.64
C LYS A 39 -5.57 22.12 -14.28
N VAL A 40 -6.86 21.82 -14.09
CA VAL A 40 -7.39 21.23 -12.84
C VAL A 40 -6.73 19.87 -12.58
N ALA A 41 -6.60 19.01 -13.59
CA ALA A 41 -5.94 17.71 -13.44
C ALA A 41 -4.46 17.83 -13.04
N ARG A 42 -3.72 18.78 -13.63
CA ARG A 42 -2.32 19.06 -13.26
C ARG A 42 -2.20 19.58 -11.83
N GLU A 43 -3.09 20.49 -11.41
CA GLU A 43 -3.11 20.99 -10.05
C GLU A 43 -3.44 19.90 -9.03
N GLN A 44 -4.41 19.04 -9.34
CA GLN A 44 -4.73 17.87 -8.52
C GLN A 44 -3.53 16.91 -8.42
N ALA A 45 -2.89 16.58 -9.54
CA ALA A 45 -1.69 15.73 -9.55
C ALA A 45 -0.54 16.33 -8.74
N ALA A 46 -0.31 17.65 -8.82
CA ALA A 46 0.70 18.34 -8.04
C ALA A 46 0.40 18.30 -6.53
N ARG A 47 -0.87 18.54 -6.13
CA ARG A 47 -1.31 18.44 -4.74
C ARG A 47 -1.15 17.02 -4.19
N GLU A 48 -1.52 16.01 -4.97
CA GLU A 48 -1.32 14.61 -4.57
C GLU A 48 0.17 14.26 -4.43
N LYS A 49 1.02 14.72 -5.34
CA LYS A 49 2.48 14.52 -5.23
C LYS A 49 3.04 15.16 -3.96
N ALA A 50 2.68 16.40 -3.67
CA ALA A 50 3.12 17.09 -2.45
C ALA A 50 2.63 16.37 -1.18
N ALA A 51 1.38 15.90 -1.16
CA ALA A 51 0.84 15.14 -0.04
C ALA A 51 1.57 13.80 0.17
N ARG A 52 1.93 13.11 -0.92
CA ARG A 52 2.74 11.87 -0.87
C ARG A 52 4.14 12.12 -0.34
N GLU A 53 4.81 13.19 -0.79
CA GLU A 53 6.14 13.53 -0.28
C GLU A 53 6.11 13.86 1.21
N LYS A 54 5.06 14.54 1.68
CA LYS A 54 4.84 14.78 3.12
C LYS A 54 4.63 13.47 3.88
N ALA A 55 3.78 12.58 3.39
CA ALA A 55 3.53 11.28 4.00
C ALA A 55 4.81 10.41 4.04
N ALA A 56 5.60 10.39 2.97
CA ALA A 56 6.86 9.66 2.92
C ALA A 56 7.89 10.18 3.94
N ARG A 57 7.93 11.51 4.15
CA ARG A 57 8.78 12.12 5.19
C ARG A 57 8.32 11.76 6.59
N GLU A 58 7.01 11.76 6.83
CA GLU A 58 6.42 11.29 8.08
C GLU A 58 6.76 9.80 8.31
N GLU A 59 6.69 8.95 7.27
CA GLU A 59 7.08 7.53 7.36
C GLU A 59 8.52 7.34 7.77
N ALA A 60 9.43 7.95 7.03
CA ALA A 60 10.85 7.84 7.28
C ALA A 60 11.20 8.31 8.70
N ALA A 61 10.55 9.36 9.20
CA ALA A 61 10.75 9.84 10.57
C ALA A 61 10.28 8.80 11.61
N HIS A 62 9.10 8.20 11.41
CA HIS A 62 8.55 7.19 12.31
C HIS A 62 9.31 5.87 12.26
N GLU A 63 9.74 5.40 11.09
CA GLU A 63 10.58 4.21 10.98
C GLU A 63 11.91 4.41 11.71
N ARG A 64 12.56 5.57 11.53
CA ARG A 64 13.77 5.91 12.30
C ARG A 64 13.50 5.91 13.80
N ALA A 65 12.35 6.41 14.25
CA ALA A 65 11.97 6.38 15.66
C ALA A 65 11.74 4.95 16.17
N GLN A 66 11.07 4.08 15.41
CA GLN A 66 10.85 2.68 15.76
C GLN A 66 12.15 1.88 15.77
N GLN A 67 13.03 2.09 14.79
CA GLN A 67 14.36 1.47 14.77
C GLN A 67 15.19 1.89 15.99
N ARG A 68 15.17 3.18 16.35
CA ARG A 68 15.80 3.68 17.59
C ARG A 68 15.21 3.02 18.84
N ALA A 69 13.89 2.88 18.92
CA ALA A 69 13.22 2.23 20.04
C ALA A 69 13.57 0.72 20.12
N ALA A 70 13.59 0.02 18.98
CA ALA A 70 13.97 -1.39 18.90
C ALA A 70 15.44 -1.59 19.31
N ALA A 71 16.35 -0.74 18.84
CA ALA A 71 17.76 -0.76 19.23
C ALA A 71 17.95 -0.54 20.74
N LYS A 72 17.21 0.42 21.33
CA LYS A 72 17.21 0.64 22.78
C LYS A 72 16.70 -0.59 23.55
N ARG A 73 15.62 -1.24 23.10
CA ARG A 73 15.09 -2.47 23.73
C ARG A 73 16.09 -3.62 23.65
N LYS A 74 16.79 -3.77 22.53
CA LYS A 74 17.85 -4.77 22.38
C LYS A 74 19.00 -4.49 23.35
N ALA A 75 19.49 -3.26 23.41
CA ALA A 75 20.56 -2.87 24.33
C ALA A 75 20.18 -3.13 25.80
N ALA A 76 18.94 -2.82 26.21
CA ALA A 76 18.45 -3.10 27.56
C ALA A 76 18.39 -4.60 27.88
N ARG A 77 18.00 -5.44 26.90
CA ARG A 77 18.02 -6.91 27.05
C ARG A 77 19.45 -7.45 27.21
N ASP A 78 20.39 -6.97 26.40
CA ASP A 78 21.78 -7.41 26.44
C ASP A 78 22.45 -7.06 27.81
N HIS A 79 22.11 -5.91 28.41
CA HIS A 79 22.61 -5.53 29.75
C HIS A 79 21.96 -6.34 30.89
N SER A 80 20.69 -6.73 30.77
CA SER A 80 20.00 -7.57 31.77
C SER A 80 20.47 -9.03 31.78
N SER A 81 20.99 -9.56 30.66
CA SER A 81 21.57 -10.90 30.63
C SER A 81 22.95 -11.01 31.31
N SER A 82 23.65 -9.88 31.51
CA SER A 82 24.94 -9.85 32.20
C SER A 82 24.82 -9.84 33.73
N SER A 83 23.68 -9.42 34.30
CA SER A 83 23.50 -9.32 35.75
C SER A 83 23.02 -10.61 36.42
N HIS A 84 22.51 -11.58 35.65
CA HIS A 84 22.08 -12.88 36.18
C HIS A 84 23.18 -13.96 36.20
N ARG A 85 24.37 -13.70 35.65
CA ARG A 85 25.47 -14.68 35.58
C ARG A 85 26.42 -14.66 36.78
N SER A 86 26.20 -13.78 37.77
CA SER A 86 27.12 -13.54 38.90
C SER A 86 26.61 -13.95 40.29
N HIS A 87 25.53 -14.74 40.40
CA HIS A 87 25.00 -15.22 41.70
C HIS A 87 24.74 -16.74 41.74
N SER A 88 25.65 -17.57 41.21
CA SER A 88 25.61 -19.00 41.48
C SER A 88 27.02 -19.59 41.64
N SER A 89 27.70 -19.21 42.71
CA SER A 89 28.90 -19.92 43.19
C SER A 89 29.04 -19.82 44.71
N ARG A 90 28.49 -20.83 45.42
CA ARG A 90 28.79 -21.36 46.78
C ARG A 90 27.53 -22.11 47.24
N THR A 91 27.48 -23.42 47.50
CA THR A 91 28.42 -24.31 48.23
C THR A 91 28.25 -25.81 47.90
N HIS A 92 29.39 -26.49 47.85
CA HIS A 92 29.80 -27.90 48.07
C HIS A 92 28.84 -29.09 48.38
N HIS A 93 29.20 -30.21 47.73
CA HIS A 93 29.49 -31.59 48.23
C HIS A 93 28.47 -32.75 48.17
N SER A 94 28.97 -33.83 47.56
CA SER A 94 28.72 -35.28 47.76
C SER A 94 27.76 -36.02 46.82
N SER A 95 28.38 -36.73 45.86
CA SER A 95 27.96 -38.01 45.25
C SER A 95 27.90 -39.13 46.32
N PRO A 96 27.18 -40.29 46.13
CA PRO A 96 27.20 -41.12 44.92
C PRO A 96 25.86 -41.73 44.42
N ASP A 97 25.94 -42.20 43.17
CA ASP A 97 25.02 -43.05 42.40
C ASP A 97 24.69 -44.39 43.10
N PRO A 98 23.56 -45.08 42.78
CA PRO A 98 23.49 -45.88 41.53
C PRO A 98 22.14 -45.90 40.77
N ALA A 99 22.24 -46.17 39.46
CA ALA A 99 21.23 -46.50 38.43
C ALA A 99 20.37 -47.77 38.77
N PRO A 100 19.36 -48.23 37.95
CA PRO A 100 19.00 -47.84 36.57
C PRO A 100 17.48 -47.73 36.21
N GLU A 101 17.25 -47.35 34.95
CA GLU A 101 16.08 -47.61 34.09
C GLU A 101 14.66 -47.18 34.50
N ARG A 102 14.15 -46.17 33.78
CA ARG A 102 12.85 -46.26 33.09
C ARG A 102 12.80 -45.28 31.91
N THR A 103 12.78 -45.85 30.72
CA THR A 103 12.60 -45.19 29.44
C THR A 103 11.16 -44.67 29.31
N HIS A 104 10.98 -43.36 29.41
CA HIS A 104 9.78 -42.70 28.91
C HIS A 104 10.16 -41.78 27.76
N THR A 105 10.01 -42.34 26.56
CA THR A 105 10.12 -41.71 25.26
C THR A 105 9.05 -40.61 25.16
N VAL A 106 9.37 -39.39 25.55
CA VAL A 106 8.53 -38.23 25.22
C VAL A 106 8.76 -37.95 23.75
N SER A 107 7.90 -38.51 22.91
CA SER A 107 7.88 -38.24 21.48
C SER A 107 7.65 -36.74 21.28
N HIS A 108 8.68 -36.06 20.81
CA HIS A 108 8.58 -34.75 20.20
C HIS A 108 7.71 -34.88 18.93
N THR A 109 6.40 -34.72 19.07
CA THR A 109 5.55 -34.39 17.93
C THR A 109 5.82 -32.94 17.59
N VAL A 110 6.87 -32.73 16.80
CA VAL A 110 7.03 -31.53 15.98
C VAL A 110 5.80 -31.50 15.08
N SER A 111 4.76 -30.79 15.53
CA SER A 111 3.63 -30.41 14.69
C SER A 111 4.22 -29.53 13.59
N HIS A 112 4.58 -30.18 12.49
CA HIS A 112 4.79 -29.53 11.21
C HIS A 112 3.44 -28.95 10.85
N SER A 113 3.23 -27.66 11.18
CA SER A 113 2.16 -26.87 10.58
C SER A 113 2.37 -26.96 9.07
N ALA A 114 1.57 -27.81 8.43
CA ALA A 114 1.48 -27.90 6.99
C ALA A 114 1.31 -26.49 6.41
N PRO A 115 1.90 -26.19 5.25
CA PRO A 115 1.62 -24.93 4.58
C PRO A 115 0.13 -24.89 4.27
N VAL A 116 -0.62 -24.09 5.02
CA VAL A 116 -2.01 -23.79 4.69
C VAL A 116 -1.98 -23.27 3.26
N SER A 117 -2.59 -24.07 2.38
CA SER A 117 -2.70 -23.74 0.98
C SER A 117 -3.60 -22.51 0.92
N HIS A 118 -3.00 -21.33 0.77
CA HIS A 118 -3.71 -20.05 0.65
C HIS A 118 -4.44 -20.06 -0.68
N SER A 119 -5.60 -20.71 -0.69
CA SER A 119 -6.52 -20.69 -1.81
C SER A 119 -7.02 -19.26 -2.01
N SER A 120 -7.57 -18.98 -3.19
CA SER A 120 -8.27 -17.75 -3.54
C SER A 120 -9.23 -17.20 -2.47
N SER A 121 -9.66 -18.02 -1.50
CA SER A 121 -10.48 -17.61 -0.35
C SER A 121 -9.82 -16.55 0.55
N GLY A 122 -8.54 -16.69 0.89
CA GLY A 122 -7.86 -15.76 1.81
C GLY A 122 -7.69 -14.37 1.20
N ALA A 123 -7.24 -14.31 -0.05
CA ALA A 123 -7.14 -13.06 -0.81
C ALA A 123 -8.51 -12.38 -0.96
N SER A 124 -9.57 -13.14 -1.22
CA SER A 124 -10.93 -12.60 -1.35
C SER A 124 -11.43 -11.96 -0.04
N GLN A 125 -11.15 -12.59 1.10
CA GLN A 125 -11.50 -12.06 2.42
C GLN A 125 -10.71 -10.78 2.74
N ALA A 126 -9.39 -10.78 2.51
CA ALA A 126 -8.56 -9.60 2.70
C ALA A 126 -9.03 -8.41 1.84
N MET A 127 -9.33 -8.67 0.56
CA MET A 127 -9.87 -7.66 -0.35
C MET A 127 -11.24 -7.15 0.10
N SER A 128 -12.13 -8.02 0.56
CA SER A 128 -13.45 -7.65 1.09
C SER A 128 -13.31 -6.72 2.30
N PHE A 129 -12.43 -7.08 3.25
CA PHE A 129 -12.12 -6.23 4.40
C PHE A 129 -11.61 -4.86 3.95
N ALA A 130 -10.61 -4.80 3.06
CA ALA A 130 -10.05 -3.52 2.64
C ALA A 130 -11.08 -2.64 1.89
N ARG A 131 -11.94 -3.25 1.06
CA ARG A 131 -13.07 -2.55 0.41
C ARG A 131 -14.05 -2.00 1.43
N SER A 132 -14.33 -2.72 2.51
CA SER A 132 -15.22 -2.24 3.58
C SER A 132 -14.70 -0.99 4.29
N LYS A 133 -13.41 -0.67 4.15
CA LYS A 133 -12.80 0.52 4.76
C LYS A 133 -12.79 1.73 3.85
N VAL A 134 -13.20 1.61 2.59
CA VAL A 134 -13.32 2.75 1.66
C VAL A 134 -14.18 3.86 2.30
N GLY A 135 -13.70 5.10 2.20
CA GLY A 135 -14.30 6.26 2.87
C GLY A 135 -13.76 6.54 4.28
N THR A 136 -13.01 5.60 4.89
CA THR A 136 -12.39 5.84 6.19
C THR A 136 -11.25 6.85 6.06
N TRP A 137 -11.25 7.90 6.89
CA TRP A 137 -10.17 8.88 6.89
C TRP A 137 -8.84 8.27 7.33
N TYR A 138 -7.79 8.51 6.54
CA TYR A 138 -6.43 8.08 6.85
C TYR A 138 -6.03 8.51 8.26
N LEU A 139 -5.34 7.62 8.97
CA LEU A 139 -4.69 7.91 10.24
C LEU A 139 -3.27 7.36 10.19
N TRP A 140 -2.29 8.25 10.28
CA TRP A 140 -0.89 7.86 10.38
C TRP A 140 -0.68 6.89 11.54
N GLY A 141 -0.03 5.75 11.31
CA GLY A 141 0.17 4.73 12.33
C GLY A 141 -1.08 3.90 12.66
N GLY A 142 -2.23 4.18 12.03
CA GLY A 142 -3.49 3.51 12.33
C GLY A 142 -3.56 2.05 11.88
N THR A 143 -4.05 1.18 12.75
CA THR A 143 -4.31 -0.26 12.51
C THR A 143 -5.78 -0.64 12.73
N GLY A 144 -6.65 0.35 12.90
CA GLY A 144 -8.09 0.21 13.21
C GLY A 144 -8.52 1.08 14.40
N PRO A 145 -9.72 1.70 14.37
CA PRO A 145 -10.71 1.70 13.29
C PRO A 145 -10.35 2.62 12.11
N ARG A 146 -9.28 3.41 12.20
CA ARG A 146 -8.68 4.18 11.10
C ARG A 146 -7.32 3.59 10.73
N TYR A 147 -6.89 3.81 9.49
CA TYR A 147 -5.77 3.07 8.90
C TYR A 147 -4.78 3.99 8.19
N ASP A 148 -3.50 3.62 8.23
CA ASP A 148 -2.53 4.05 7.22
C ASP A 148 -2.36 2.96 6.14
N CYS A 149 -1.42 3.16 5.21
CA CYS A 149 -1.21 2.28 4.07
C CYS A 149 -0.94 0.82 4.49
N SER A 150 0.07 0.62 5.34
CA SER A 150 0.51 -0.69 5.80
C SER A 150 -0.37 -1.26 6.91
N GLY A 151 -1.05 -0.42 7.68
CA GLY A 151 -2.05 -0.82 8.67
C GLY A 151 -3.34 -1.32 8.02
N LEU A 152 -3.75 -0.75 6.87
CA LEU A 152 -4.87 -1.27 6.09
C LEU A 152 -4.58 -2.66 5.55
N THR A 153 -3.41 -2.86 4.93
CA THR A 153 -3.01 -4.17 4.37
C THR A 153 -2.83 -5.20 5.48
N GLN A 154 -2.24 -4.78 6.61
CA GLN A 154 -2.08 -5.65 7.78
C GLN A 154 -3.43 -6.11 8.34
N ALA A 155 -4.37 -5.18 8.56
CA ALA A 155 -5.68 -5.53 9.10
C ALA A 155 -6.50 -6.38 8.11
N ALA A 156 -6.37 -6.12 6.81
CA ALA A 156 -7.02 -6.92 5.78
C ALA A 156 -6.53 -8.38 5.76
N TRP A 157 -5.22 -8.60 5.73
CA TRP A 157 -4.68 -9.96 5.77
C TRP A 157 -4.90 -10.64 7.12
N ALA A 158 -4.86 -9.89 8.22
CA ALA A 158 -5.24 -10.41 9.53
C ALA A 158 -6.69 -10.89 9.57
N SER A 159 -7.62 -10.19 8.88
CA SER A 159 -9.00 -10.65 8.76
C SER A 159 -9.14 -11.99 8.04
N ALA A 160 -8.16 -12.36 7.20
CA ALA A 160 -8.05 -13.63 6.50
C ALA A 160 -7.15 -14.65 7.24
N GLY A 161 -6.75 -14.36 8.48
CA GLY A 161 -5.90 -15.23 9.30
C GLY A 161 -4.39 -15.12 9.03
N VAL A 162 -3.95 -14.19 8.18
CA VAL A 162 -2.53 -14.02 7.82
C VAL A 162 -1.93 -12.81 8.52
N THR A 163 -0.95 -13.04 9.39
CA THR A 163 -0.23 -11.95 10.06
C THR A 163 0.93 -11.47 9.18
N ILE A 164 0.95 -10.18 8.87
CA ILE A 164 2.04 -9.54 8.11
C ILE A 164 2.70 -8.42 8.91
N PRO A 165 3.96 -8.03 8.58
CA PRO A 165 4.67 -6.96 9.27
C PRO A 165 3.91 -5.62 9.26
N ARG A 166 4.21 -4.77 10.25
CA ARG A 166 3.47 -3.52 10.43
C ARG A 166 3.80 -2.44 9.42
N THR A 167 5.07 -2.28 9.02
CA THR A 167 5.49 -1.17 8.14
C THR A 167 5.54 -1.61 6.69
N SER A 168 5.39 -0.66 5.76
CA SER A 168 5.38 -0.94 4.32
C SER A 168 6.70 -1.56 3.86
N GLY A 169 7.84 -1.02 4.33
CA GLY A 169 9.17 -1.58 4.08
C GLY A 169 9.31 -3.00 4.62
N ALA A 170 8.82 -3.26 5.84
CA ALA A 170 8.87 -4.58 6.46
C ALA A 170 7.98 -5.60 5.74
N GLN A 171 6.81 -5.19 5.24
CA GLN A 171 5.95 -6.04 4.41
C GLN A 171 6.65 -6.42 3.10
N TYR A 172 7.32 -5.48 2.44
CA TYR A 172 8.04 -5.77 1.19
C TYR A 172 9.18 -6.78 1.38
N VAL A 173 9.97 -6.64 2.45
CA VAL A 173 11.11 -7.53 2.69
C VAL A 173 10.73 -8.84 3.37
N GLY A 174 9.66 -8.84 4.17
CA GLY A 174 9.25 -9.97 5.01
C GLY A 174 8.27 -10.95 4.38
N LEU A 175 7.79 -10.65 3.17
CA LEU A 175 6.80 -11.47 2.45
C LEU A 175 7.38 -12.02 1.13
N SER A 176 6.73 -13.03 0.56
CA SER A 176 7.17 -13.65 -0.70
C SER A 176 7.05 -12.67 -1.88
N ARG A 177 8.16 -12.41 -2.56
CA ARG A 177 8.22 -11.50 -3.72
C ARG A 177 7.78 -12.21 -4.99
N VAL A 178 6.90 -11.56 -5.75
CA VAL A 178 6.39 -12.03 -7.05
C VAL A 178 6.64 -10.94 -8.08
N PRO A 179 7.09 -11.26 -9.31
CA PRO A 179 7.25 -10.25 -10.36
C PRO A 179 5.95 -9.45 -10.55
N LEU A 180 6.07 -8.14 -10.73
CA LEU A 180 4.90 -7.25 -10.91
C LEU A 180 4.00 -7.70 -12.07
N SER A 181 4.58 -8.25 -13.14
CA SER A 181 3.83 -8.81 -14.28
C SER A 181 2.98 -10.04 -13.95
N SER A 182 3.29 -10.72 -12.84
CA SER A 182 2.59 -11.91 -12.34
C SER A 182 1.68 -11.62 -11.15
N MET A 183 1.37 -10.34 -10.89
CA MET A 183 0.52 -9.93 -9.78
C MET A 183 -0.90 -10.48 -9.93
N ARG A 184 -1.50 -10.88 -8.81
CA ARG A 184 -2.85 -11.44 -8.70
C ARG A 184 -3.65 -10.68 -7.64
N PRO A 185 -4.99 -10.65 -7.73
CA PRO A 185 -5.82 -10.04 -6.69
C PRO A 185 -5.43 -10.52 -5.29
N GLY A 186 -5.23 -9.58 -4.36
CA GLY A 186 -4.70 -9.80 -3.02
C GLY A 186 -3.23 -9.38 -2.86
N ASP A 187 -2.41 -9.46 -3.91
CA ASP A 187 -0.99 -9.09 -3.82
C ASP A 187 -0.81 -7.63 -3.41
N LEU A 188 0.27 -7.36 -2.68
CA LEU A 188 0.61 -6.04 -2.18
C LEU A 188 1.55 -5.32 -3.16
N ILE A 189 1.17 -4.12 -3.59
CA ILE A 189 1.95 -3.28 -4.49
C ILE A 189 2.69 -2.23 -3.66
N PHE A 190 3.97 -2.02 -3.95
CA PHE A 190 4.83 -1.12 -3.19
C PHE A 190 5.34 0.01 -4.06
N TYR A 191 5.49 1.18 -3.44
CA TYR A 191 6.04 2.38 -4.09
C TYR A 191 7.27 2.85 -3.33
N SER A 192 8.32 3.19 -4.08
CA SER A 192 9.60 3.67 -3.57
C SER A 192 10.00 4.99 -4.20
N SER A 193 10.62 5.87 -3.40
CA SER A 193 11.16 7.16 -3.86
C SER A 193 12.48 7.01 -4.61
N ASN A 194 13.19 5.90 -4.42
CA ASN A 194 14.52 5.65 -4.99
C ASN A 194 14.62 4.34 -5.78
N GLY A 195 13.53 3.58 -5.90
CA GLY A 195 13.49 2.28 -6.59
C GLY A 195 14.05 1.12 -5.76
N TYR A 196 14.50 1.36 -4.53
CA TYR A 196 15.01 0.36 -3.60
C TYR A 196 14.06 0.16 -2.42
N SER A 197 14.22 -0.96 -1.70
CA SER A 197 13.43 -1.26 -0.49
C SER A 197 13.57 -0.19 0.59
N SER A 198 14.73 0.45 0.69
CA SER A 198 15.01 1.53 1.65
C SER A 198 14.23 2.82 1.39
N GLY A 199 13.68 3.00 0.17
CA GLY A 199 12.86 4.15 -0.20
C GLY A 199 11.36 3.86 -0.23
N ILE A 200 10.94 2.65 0.20
CA ILE A 200 9.53 2.30 0.25
C ILE A 200 8.81 3.23 1.22
N HIS A 201 7.74 3.83 0.74
CA HIS A 201 6.97 4.85 1.47
C HIS A 201 5.46 4.66 1.29
N HIS A 202 5.04 3.60 0.60
CA HIS A 202 3.62 3.31 0.41
C HIS A 202 3.43 1.85 0.01
N VAL A 203 2.31 1.29 0.47
CA VAL A 203 1.83 -0.03 0.09
C VAL A 203 0.32 0.04 -0.20
N THR A 204 -0.12 -0.72 -1.21
CA THR A 204 -1.53 -0.87 -1.59
C THR A 204 -1.84 -2.34 -1.82
N MET A 205 -3.11 -2.69 -1.91
CA MET A 205 -3.54 -4.06 -2.23
C MET A 205 -4.18 -4.11 -3.61
N TYR A 206 -3.70 -5.00 -4.47
CA TYR A 206 -4.23 -5.21 -5.81
C TYR A 206 -5.59 -5.91 -5.76
N LEU A 207 -6.57 -5.36 -6.49
CA LEU A 207 -7.94 -5.87 -6.52
C LEU A 207 -8.27 -6.65 -7.80
N GLY A 208 -7.33 -6.77 -8.73
CA GLY A 208 -7.60 -7.23 -10.10
C GLY A 208 -8.05 -6.11 -11.03
N GLY A 209 -8.09 -6.40 -12.34
CA GLY A 209 -8.58 -5.44 -13.35
C GLY A 209 -7.81 -4.12 -13.42
N GLY A 210 -6.54 -4.10 -13.02
CA GLY A 210 -5.75 -2.86 -12.96
C GLY A 210 -6.16 -1.91 -11.82
N MET A 211 -6.91 -2.38 -10.82
CA MET A 211 -7.38 -1.58 -9.68
C MET A 211 -6.68 -1.97 -8.38
N MET A 212 -6.55 -1.02 -7.46
CA MET A 212 -6.01 -1.24 -6.12
C MET A 212 -6.78 -0.44 -5.06
N VAL A 213 -6.75 -0.91 -3.82
CA VAL A 213 -7.24 -0.18 -2.65
C VAL A 213 -6.06 0.36 -1.85
N GLU A 214 -6.16 1.63 -1.43
CA GLU A 214 -5.12 2.30 -0.67
C GLU A 214 -5.69 3.19 0.44
N ALA A 215 -4.95 3.32 1.55
CA ALA A 215 -5.07 4.43 2.49
C ALA A 215 -3.93 5.41 2.18
N PRO A 216 -4.18 6.51 1.43
CA PRO A 216 -3.13 7.18 0.67
C PRO A 216 -2.21 8.10 1.50
N HIS A 217 -2.78 8.98 2.32
CA HIS A 217 -2.05 9.94 3.16
C HIS A 217 -3.02 10.71 4.06
N THR A 218 -2.46 11.45 5.02
CA THR A 218 -3.20 12.39 5.88
C THR A 218 -4.04 13.36 5.04
N GLY A 219 -5.30 13.58 5.46
CA GLY A 219 -6.25 14.44 4.74
C GLY A 219 -6.94 13.78 3.55
N ALA A 220 -6.78 12.47 3.36
CA ALA A 220 -7.51 11.70 2.36
C ALA A 220 -8.16 10.46 2.99
N GLN A 221 -9.12 9.88 2.27
CA GLN A 221 -9.84 8.68 2.68
C GLN A 221 -9.29 7.45 1.96
N VAL A 222 -9.51 6.27 2.56
CA VAL A 222 -9.31 4.99 1.88
C VAL A 222 -10.14 4.98 0.60
N ARG A 223 -9.52 4.57 -0.51
CA ARG A 223 -10.13 4.66 -1.84
C ARG A 223 -9.68 3.52 -2.74
N VAL A 224 -10.51 3.25 -3.75
CA VAL A 224 -10.16 2.38 -4.88
C VAL A 224 -9.74 3.26 -6.06
N VAL A 225 -8.58 2.97 -6.63
CA VAL A 225 -8.00 3.72 -7.75
C VAL A 225 -7.31 2.77 -8.71
N SER A 226 -7.03 3.22 -9.93
CA SER A 226 -6.18 2.48 -10.86
C SER A 226 -4.77 2.33 -10.31
N VAL A 227 -4.14 1.18 -10.57
CA VAL A 227 -2.73 0.95 -10.27
C VAL A 227 -1.89 2.03 -10.95
N ARG A 228 -1.04 2.68 -10.17
CA ARG A 228 -0.09 3.66 -10.70
C ARG A 228 1.18 2.91 -11.11
N TYR A 229 1.42 2.81 -12.41
CA TYR A 229 2.65 2.22 -12.97
C TYR A 229 3.77 3.24 -13.10
N SER A 230 3.43 4.52 -13.26
CA SER A 230 4.36 5.64 -13.15
C SER A 230 4.45 6.10 -11.69
N GLY A 231 5.65 6.55 -11.28
CA GLY A 231 5.86 7.09 -9.93
C GLY A 231 6.44 6.12 -8.90
N GLY A 232 7.41 5.30 -9.30
CA GLY A 232 8.24 4.54 -8.36
C GLY A 232 7.64 3.21 -7.89
N ILE A 233 6.75 2.60 -8.68
CA ILE A 233 6.30 1.23 -8.41
C ILE A 233 7.50 0.27 -8.37
N MET A 234 7.51 -0.62 -7.38
CA MET A 234 8.57 -1.63 -7.25
C MET A 234 8.41 -2.73 -8.33
N PRO A 235 9.51 -3.33 -8.80
CA PRO A 235 9.46 -4.40 -9.81
C PRO A 235 8.84 -5.71 -9.30
N TYR A 236 8.66 -5.84 -7.99
CA TYR A 236 8.02 -6.98 -7.34
C TYR A 236 6.84 -6.51 -6.48
N VAL A 237 5.78 -7.31 -6.49
CA VAL A 237 4.72 -7.27 -5.47
C VAL A 237 5.06 -8.27 -4.36
N ALA A 238 4.38 -8.17 -3.23
CA ALA A 238 4.45 -9.19 -2.19
C ALA A 238 3.16 -10.01 -2.13
N ARG A 239 3.29 -11.32 -1.96
CA ARG A 239 2.20 -12.26 -1.74
C ARG A 239 2.30 -12.82 -0.32
N PRO A 240 1.42 -12.39 0.60
CA PRO A 240 1.20 -13.06 1.88
C PRO A 240 0.71 -14.49 1.69
#